data_AF-A0A0F3RNW3-F1
#
_entry.id   AF-A0A0F3RNW3-F1
#
_cell.length_a   1.000
_cell.length_b   1.000
_cell.length_c   1.000
_cell.angle_alpha   90.00
_cell.angle_beta   90.00
_cell.angle_gamma   90.00
#
_symmetry.space_group_name_H-M   'P 1'
#
loop_
_entity.id
_entity.type
_entity.pdbx_description
1 polymer ?
#
loop_
_entity_poly.entity_id
_entity_poly.type
_entity_poly.pdbx_seq_one_letter_code
_entity_poly.pdbx_strand_id
1 'polypeptide(L)' 'MNIAFQKASTSYIDAIFILLTEPHMIEFWDNSQEHKDDILNFIQGKTQTYFAETTQYWIGFIVIYNEVCV' A
#
# COMPACT_ATOMS: atom_id res chain seq x y z
N MET A 1 7.20 -9.61 17.97
CA MET A 1 6.40 -9.04 16.87
C MET A 1 6.91 -9.66 15.59
N ASN A 2 6.10 -10.47 14.91
CA ASN A 2 6.49 -11.10 13.66
C ASN A 2 5.87 -10.27 12.52
N ILE A 3 6.68 -9.83 11.56
CA ILE A 3 6.22 -9.01 10.44
C ILE A 3 6.35 -9.85 9.18
N ALA A 4 5.25 -10.00 8.46
CA ALA A 4 5.22 -10.64 7.16
C ALA A 4 4.98 -9.59 6.07
N PHE A 5 5.54 -9.81 4.89
CA PHE A 5 5.32 -8.94 3.73
C PHE A 5 4.77 -9.76 2.57
N GLN A 6 3.88 -9.14 1.80
CA GLN A 6 3.46 -9.70 0.53
C GLN A 6 3.24 -8.61 -0.51
N LYS A 7 3.29 -8.97 -1.79
CA LYS A 7 2.97 -8.05 -2.87
C LYS A 7 1.51 -7.61 -2.73
N ALA A 8 1.28 -6.30 -2.81
CA ALA A 8 -0.05 -5.74 -2.70
C ALA A 8 -0.94 -6.19 -3.86
N SER A 9 -2.22 -6.38 -3.55
CA SER A 9 -3.26 -6.74 -4.50
C SER A 9 -4.43 -5.78 -4.36
N THR A 10 -5.37 -5.80 -5.31
CA THR A 10 -6.55 -4.94 -5.27
C THR A 10 -7.41 -5.12 -4.03
N SER A 11 -7.33 -6.28 -3.36
CA SER A 11 -8.03 -6.54 -2.09
C SER A 11 -7.59 -5.65 -0.93
N TYR A 12 -6.45 -4.98 -1.03
CA TYR A 12 -5.88 -4.14 0.03
C TYR A 12 -6.11 -2.64 -0.17
N ILE A 13 -6.69 -2.23 -1.30
CA ILE A 13 -6.85 -0.81 -1.66
C ILE A 13 -7.60 -0.04 -0.57
N ASP A 14 -8.75 -0.57 -0.12
CA ASP A 14 -9.57 0.09 0.89
C ASP A 14 -8.80 0.27 2.22
N ALA A 15 -8.08 -0.77 2.64
CA ALA A 15 -7.26 -0.72 3.86
C ALA A 15 -6.12 0.32 3.74
N ILE A 16 -5.43 0.36 2.60
CA ILE A 16 -4.38 1.36 2.34
C ILE A 16 -4.98 2.77 2.39
N PHE A 17 -6.12 3.00 1.72
CA PHE A 17 -6.74 4.33 1.67
C PHE A 17 -7.31 4.78 3.00
N ILE A 18 -7.81 3.85 3.83
CA ILE A 18 -8.19 4.16 5.21
C ILE A 18 -6.94 4.55 6.02
N LEU A 19 -5.86 3.76 5.94
CA LEU A 19 -4.61 4.06 6.65
C LEU A 19 -4.07 5.45 6.27
N LEU A 20 -4.11 5.80 4.98
CA LEU A 20 -3.74 7.11 4.47
C LEU A 20 -4.60 8.25 5.05
N THR A 21 -5.81 7.99 5.54
CA THR A 21 -6.64 9.01 6.23
C THR A 21 -6.36 9.14 7.72
N GLU A 22 -5.53 8.27 8.30
CA GLU A 22 -5.20 8.35 9.72
C GLU A 22 -4.42 9.64 10.03
N PRO A 23 -4.70 10.34 11.15
CA PRO A 23 -4.06 11.62 11.47
C PRO A 23 -2.52 11.57 11.46
N HIS A 24 -1.96 10.47 11.99
CA HIS A 24 -0.52 10.25 12.04
C HIS A 24 0.07 9.90 10.67
N MET A 25 -0.72 9.39 9.73
CA MET A 25 -0.25 9.20 8.35
C MET A 25 -0.31 10.51 7.58
N ILE A 26 -1.37 11.30 7.73
CA ILE A 26 -1.52 12.62 7.09
C ILE A 26 -0.39 13.58 7.48
N GLU A 27 0.11 13.51 8.70
CA GLU A 27 1.23 14.36 9.14
C GLU A 27 2.53 14.11 8.36
N PHE A 28 2.79 12.88 7.94
CA PHE A 28 4.09 12.47 7.39
C PHE A 28 4.08 11.99 5.95
N TRP A 29 2.93 11.52 5.45
CA TRP A 29 2.79 10.91 4.13
C TRP A 29 1.90 11.74 3.23
N ASP A 30 2.22 11.72 1.94
CA ASP A 30 1.37 12.33 0.92
C ASP A 30 0.04 11.56 0.82
N ASN A 31 -1.06 12.30 0.84
CA ASN A 31 -2.42 11.79 0.69
C ASN A 31 -3.19 12.44 -0.45
N SER A 32 -2.45 13.11 -1.34
CA SER A 32 -2.96 13.65 -2.59
C SER A 32 -3.64 12.58 -3.43
N GLN A 33 -4.55 13.02 -4.31
CA GLN A 33 -5.17 12.11 -5.26
C GLN A 33 -4.13 11.53 -6.23
N GLU A 34 -3.11 12.30 -6.60
CA GLU A 34 -2.02 11.85 -7.48
C GLU A 34 -1.28 10.65 -6.88
N HIS A 35 -0.92 10.71 -5.59
CA HIS A 35 -0.29 9.58 -4.92
C HIS A 35 -1.22 8.36 -4.80
N LYS A 36 -2.52 8.57 -4.54
CA LYS A 36 -3.50 7.47 -4.52
C LYS A 36 -3.63 6.80 -5.89
N ASP A 37 -3.58 7.58 -6.97
CA ASP A 37 -3.62 7.07 -8.34
C ASP A 37 -2.35 6.26 -8.67
N ASP A 38 -1.18 6.71 -8.21
CA ASP A 38 0.08 5.98 -8.31
C ASP A 38 0.03 4.62 -7.60
N ILE A 39 -0.51 4.57 -6.38
CA ILE A 39 -0.71 3.32 -5.63
C ILE A 39 -1.57 2.34 -6.43
N LEU A 40 -2.71 2.82 -6.98
CA LEU A 40 -3.60 1.98 -7.80
C LEU A 40 -2.89 1.47 -9.04
N ASN A 41 -2.15 2.34 -9.71
CA ASN A 41 -1.37 2.03 -10.90
C ASN A 41 -0.32 0.93 -10.63
N PHE A 42 0.41 1.03 -9.51
CA PHE A 42 1.39 0.02 -9.11
C PHE A 42 0.75 -1.32 -8.75
N ILE A 43 -0.35 -1.31 -7.99
CA ILE A 43 -1.08 -2.53 -7.61
C ILE A 43 -1.67 -3.23 -8.85
N GLN A 44 -2.19 -2.45 -9.81
CA GLN A 44 -2.77 -2.98 -11.06
C GLN A 44 -1.70 -3.37 -12.09
N GLY A 45 -0.42 -3.06 -11.85
CA GLY A 45 0.66 -3.34 -12.79
C GLY A 45 0.57 -2.52 -14.08
N LYS A 46 -0.02 -1.32 -14.02
CA LYS A 46 -0.08 -0.40 -15.17
C LYS A 46 1.31 0.16 -15.45
N THR A 47 1.70 0.11 -16.72
CA THR A 47 2.92 0.74 -17.23
C THR A 47 2.97 2.21 -16.84
N GLN A 48 4.09 2.61 -16.22
CA GLN A 48 4.37 3.99 -15.87
C GLN A 48 5.54 4.51 -16.70
N THR A 49 5.47 5.77 -17.11
CA THR A 49 6.56 6.44 -17.85
C THR A 49 7.72 6.86 -16.94
N TYR A 50 7.61 6.57 -15.65
CA TYR A 50 8.54 6.91 -14.59
C TYR A 50 8.91 5.64 -13.78
N PHE A 51 10.01 5.71 -13.01
CA PHE A 51 10.59 4.57 -12.27
C PHE A 51 10.95 3.32 -13.11
N ALA A 52 11.16 3.51 -14.43
CA ALA A 52 11.57 2.45 -15.36
C ALA A 52 10.69 1.19 -15.29
N GLU A 53 9.40 1.33 -14.94
CA GLU A 53 8.44 0.22 -14.78
C GLU A 53 8.85 -0.83 -13.72
N THR A 54 9.78 -0.50 -12.82
CA THR A 54 10.33 -1.44 -11.84
C THR A 54 9.61 -1.41 -10.49
N THR A 55 8.67 -0.48 -10.30
CA THR A 55 8.02 -0.26 -9.01
C THR A 55 7.11 -1.42 -8.64
N GLN A 56 7.25 -1.90 -7.40
CA GLN A 56 6.38 -2.89 -6.80
C GLN A 56 5.83 -2.34 -5.49
N TYR A 57 4.54 -2.57 -5.25
CA TYR A 57 3.88 -2.17 -4.01
C TYR A 57 3.72 -3.37 -3.08
N TRP A 58 4.05 -3.22 -1.80
CA TRP A 58 4.08 -4.29 -0.79
C TRP A 58 3.26 -3.91 0.44
N ILE A 59 2.57 -4.87 1.04
CA ILE A 59 1.87 -4.73 2.31
C ILE A 59 2.62 -5.49 3.40
N GLY A 60 2.78 -4.86 4.56
CA GLY A 60 3.32 -5.48 5.77
C GLY A 60 2.20 -5.81 6.77
N PHE A 61 2.26 -6.98 7.40
CA PHE A 61 1.31 -7.43 8.40
C PHE A 61 2.03 -7.66 9.73
N ILE A 62 1.38 -7.29 10.82
CA ILE A 62 1.77 -7.75 12.15
C ILE A 62 1.08 -9.10 12.37
N VAL A 63 1.87 -10.18 12.41
CA VAL A 63 1.35 -11.53 12.62
C VAL A 63 1.26 -11.79 14.13
N ILE A 64 0.03 -11.94 14.62
CA ILE A 64 -0.27 -12.21 16.03
C ILE A 64 -0.93 -13.61 16.09
N TYR A 65 -0.10 -14.65 16.13
CA TYR A 65 -0.49 -16.07 15.97
C TYR A 65 -1.07 -16.42 14.58
N ASN A 66 -1.35 -17.70 14.30
CA ASN A 66 -1.62 -18.27 12.95
C ASN A 66 -2.84 -17.68 12.18
N GLU A 67 -3.37 -16.53 12.56
CA GLU A 67 -4.39 -15.80 11.82
C GLU A 67 -3.90 -14.38 11.49
N VAL A 68 -4.07 -13.98 10.22
CA VAL A 68 -3.57 -12.72 9.67
C VAL A 68 -4.62 -11.63 9.86
N CYS A 69 -4.31 -10.61 10.66
CA CYS A 69 -5.04 -9.33 10.66
C CYS A 69 -4.33 -8.34 9.71
N VAL A 70 -5.13 -7.67 8.89
CA VAL A 70 -4.71 -6.64 7.92
C VAL A 70 -4.74 -5.28 8.58
#